data_AF-K9WF16-F1
#
_entry.id   AF-K9WF16-F1
#
_cell.length_a   1.000
_cell.length_b   1.000
_cell.length_c   1.000
_cell.angle_alpha   90.00
_cell.angle_beta   90.00
_cell.angle_gamma   90.00
#
_symmetry.space_group_name_H-M   'P 1'
#
loop_
_entity.id
_entity.type
_entity.pdbx_description
1 polymer ?
#
loop_
_entity_poly.entity_id
_entity_poly.type
_entity_poly.pdbx_seq_one_letter_code
_entity_poly.pdbx_strand_id
1 'polypeptide(L)'
;MGNRKPIPPQVEINILLASARRCALCFGFEGDFTRKKGQIAHIDQDSSNPDEANLVYLCFEHHDEYDSSTSQSKGITQSELREYKKSLLAAISRGEHTRSDEPVQGIGTVQEFKNDNSGVQVNSGNTAIGHQTVYNQQASEFFDEVKNGVRTTYRRDPVTGALIVVSMSLA
;
A
#
# COMPACT_ATOMS: atom_id res chain seq x y z
N MET A 1 23.49 32.99 -6.89
CA MET A 1 23.40 31.60 -6.40
C MET A 1 22.53 31.63 -5.15
N GLY A 2 21.25 31.23 -5.27
CA GLY A 2 20.33 31.23 -4.14
C GLY A 2 20.80 30.25 -3.06
N ASN A 3 20.67 30.65 -1.80
CA ASN A 3 21.07 29.86 -0.65
C ASN A 3 20.14 28.64 -0.53
N ARG A 4 20.44 27.57 -1.28
CA ARG A 4 19.72 26.30 -1.18
C ARG A 4 20.02 25.72 0.19
N LYS A 5 19.01 25.65 1.05
CA LYS A 5 19.14 24.92 2.31
C LYS A 5 19.02 23.44 1.97
N PRO A 6 19.96 22.59 2.42
CA PRO A 6 19.79 21.16 2.26
C PRO A 6 18.53 20.71 3.01
N ILE A 7 17.75 19.82 2.40
CA ILE A 7 16.65 19.15 3.11
C ILE A 7 17.30 18.34 4.24
N PRO A 8 16.84 18.47 5.50
CA PRO A 8 17.35 17.66 6.59
C PRO A 8 17.19 16.17 6.27
N PRO A 9 18.21 15.31 6.50
CA PRO A 9 18.15 13.90 6.10
C PRO A 9 16.93 13.15 6.65
N GLN A 10 16.49 13.47 7.86
CA GLN A 10 15.30 12.86 8.47
C GLN A 10 14.01 13.24 7.72
N VAL A 11 13.89 14.50 7.27
CA VAL A 11 12.74 14.96 6.50
C VAL A 11 12.71 14.28 5.13
N GLU A 12 13.87 14.15 4.47
CA GLU A 12 13.98 13.40 3.22
C GLU A 12 13.51 11.95 3.39
N ILE A 13 13.97 11.25 4.44
CA ILE A 13 13.54 9.88 4.76
C ILE A 13 12.02 9.83 4.96
N ASN A 14 11.46 10.74 5.75
CA ASN A 14 10.01 10.80 6.02
C ASN A 14 9.22 10.92 4.73
N ILE A 15 9.60 11.85 3.83
CA ILE A 15 8.92 12.05 2.54
C ILE A 15 9.02 10.80 1.66
N LEU A 16 10.21 10.19 1.56
CA LEU A 16 10.42 9.00 0.73
C LEU A 16 9.65 7.77 1.24
N LEU A 17 9.55 7.59 2.55
CA LEU A 17 8.80 6.49 3.16
C LEU A 17 7.29 6.73 3.13
N ALA A 18 6.84 7.93 3.47
CA ALA A 18 5.41 8.28 3.49
C ALA A 18 4.78 8.23 2.10
N SER A 19 5.50 8.67 1.07
CA SER A 19 5.09 8.50 -0.33
C SER A 19 5.38 7.10 -0.87
N ALA A 20 6.21 6.33 -0.15
CA ALA A 20 6.80 5.06 -0.59
C ALA A 20 7.29 5.10 -2.05
N ARG A 21 7.89 6.24 -2.44
CA ARG A 21 8.40 6.56 -3.78
C ARG A 21 7.35 6.46 -4.91
N ARG A 22 6.10 6.86 -4.63
CA ARG A 22 5.03 7.05 -5.62
C ARG A 22 4.89 8.53 -5.93
N CYS A 23 4.71 8.86 -7.21
CA CYS A 23 4.54 10.23 -7.64
C CYS A 23 3.13 10.71 -7.30
N ALA A 24 3.02 11.85 -6.60
CA ALA A 24 1.72 12.45 -6.28
C ALA A 24 0.89 12.77 -7.54
N LEU A 25 1.53 13.20 -8.62
CA LEU A 25 0.86 13.56 -9.88
C LEU A 25 0.43 12.34 -10.71
N CYS A 26 1.28 11.31 -10.86
CA CYS A 26 0.85 10.05 -11.48
C CYS A 26 -0.39 9.47 -10.78
N PHE A 27 -0.39 9.48 -9.45
CA PHE A 27 -1.55 9.07 -8.67
C PHE A 27 -2.75 10.00 -8.89
N GLY A 28 -2.54 11.31 -8.87
CA GLY A 28 -3.60 12.30 -9.01
C GLY A 28 -4.31 12.29 -10.37
N PHE A 29 -3.56 12.05 -11.44
CA PHE A 29 -4.07 12.03 -12.80
C PHE A 29 -4.64 10.66 -13.21
N GLU A 30 -3.98 9.58 -12.81
CA GLU A 30 -4.25 8.24 -13.37
C GLU A 30 -4.52 7.17 -12.30
N GLY A 31 -4.43 7.49 -11.01
CA GLY A 31 -4.51 6.50 -9.94
C GLY A 31 -3.29 5.57 -9.88
N ASP A 32 -2.19 5.94 -10.55
CA ASP A 32 -1.02 5.09 -10.71
C ASP A 32 -0.20 4.98 -9.40
N PHE A 33 -0.24 3.80 -8.78
CA PHE A 33 0.53 3.43 -7.58
C PHE A 33 1.91 2.82 -7.88
N THR A 34 2.33 2.74 -9.15
CA THR A 34 3.63 2.20 -9.51
C THR A 34 4.75 3.02 -8.88
N ARG A 35 5.78 2.31 -8.40
CA ARG A 35 6.97 2.97 -7.84
C ARG A 35 7.73 3.66 -8.97
N LYS A 36 8.04 4.95 -8.79
CA LYS A 36 8.72 5.75 -9.82
C LYS A 36 10.15 6.10 -9.43
N LYS A 37 11.02 6.30 -10.43
CA LYS A 37 12.29 7.03 -10.26
C LYS A 37 11.98 8.52 -10.25
N GLY A 38 12.55 9.26 -9.31
CA GLY A 38 12.13 10.63 -9.05
C GLY A 38 12.92 11.34 -7.96
N GLN A 39 12.48 12.54 -7.64
CA GLN A 39 13.09 13.48 -6.70
C GLN A 39 12.05 14.18 -5.83
N ILE A 40 12.52 14.81 -4.76
CA ILE A 40 11.69 15.64 -3.89
C ILE A 40 11.65 17.07 -4.46
N ALA A 41 10.45 17.54 -4.77
CA ALA A 41 10.16 18.90 -5.21
C ALA A 41 9.65 19.76 -4.04
N HIS A 42 9.89 21.07 -4.13
CA HIS A 42 9.30 22.07 -3.24
C HIS A 42 7.99 22.57 -3.87
N ILE A 43 6.88 22.44 -3.15
CA ILE A 43 5.54 22.80 -3.66
C ILE A 43 5.39 24.32 -3.83
N ASP A 44 6.08 25.13 -3.04
CA ASP A 44 6.08 26.58 -3.22
C ASP A 44 7.10 27.06 -4.27
N GLN A 45 7.85 26.15 -4.89
CA GLN A 45 8.98 26.41 -5.77
C GLN A 45 10.12 27.22 -5.11
N ASP A 46 10.13 27.33 -3.78
CA ASP A 46 11.20 27.96 -3.00
C ASP A 46 12.10 26.91 -2.35
N SER A 47 13.28 26.70 -2.95
CA SER A 47 14.32 25.80 -2.43
C SER A 47 14.90 26.15 -1.05
N SER A 48 14.47 27.26 -0.44
CA SER A 48 14.88 27.68 0.90
C SER A 48 13.93 27.22 2.02
N ASN A 49 12.79 26.62 1.66
CA ASN A 49 11.73 26.16 2.56
C ASN A 49 11.69 24.62 2.70
N PRO A 50 12.50 24.03 3.61
CA PRO A 50 12.61 22.58 3.77
C PRO A 50 11.49 21.98 4.64
N ASP A 51 10.37 22.67 4.84
CA ASP A 51 9.25 22.16 5.63
C ASP A 51 8.68 20.87 4.99
N GLU A 52 8.51 19.82 5.79
CA GLU A 52 7.95 18.54 5.34
C GLU A 52 6.57 18.70 4.68
N ALA A 53 5.74 19.66 5.15
CA ALA A 53 4.46 19.97 4.53
C ALA A 53 4.60 20.57 3.12
N ASN A 54 5.73 21.22 2.85
CA ASN A 54 6.06 21.86 1.58
C ASN A 54 6.80 20.94 0.59
N LEU A 55 7.23 19.76 1.00
CA LEU A 55 7.98 18.83 0.15
C LEU A 55 7.08 17.73 -0.43
N VAL A 56 7.35 17.28 -1.66
CA VAL A 56 6.59 16.19 -2.29
C VAL A 56 7.48 15.35 -3.20
N TYR A 57 7.25 14.04 -3.24
CA TYR A 57 7.97 13.16 -4.17
C TYR A 57 7.26 13.13 -5.54
N LEU A 58 8.02 13.40 -6.59
CA LEU A 58 7.56 13.35 -7.98
C LEU A 58 8.49 12.47 -8.82
N CYS A 59 7.95 11.80 -9.84
CA CYS A 59 8.79 11.19 -10.87
C CYS A 59 9.49 12.29 -11.68
N PHE A 60 10.59 11.96 -12.37
CA PHE A 60 11.34 12.97 -13.13
C PHE A 60 10.49 13.70 -14.16
N GLU A 61 9.62 12.98 -14.88
CA GLU A 61 8.70 13.55 -15.87
C GLU A 61 7.80 14.63 -15.28
N HIS A 62 7.07 14.31 -14.20
CA HIS A 62 6.19 15.28 -13.54
C HIS A 62 6.96 16.33 -12.73
N HIS A 63 8.19 16.04 -12.29
CA HIS A 63 9.04 17.04 -11.65
C HIS A 63 9.44 18.11 -12.66
N ASP A 64 9.88 17.70 -13.86
CA ASP A 64 10.25 18.62 -14.93
C ASP A 64 9.04 19.41 -15.43
N GLU A 65 7.88 18.77 -15.59
CA GLU A 65 6.64 19.44 -15.97
C GLU A 65 6.24 20.50 -14.93
N TYR A 66 6.31 20.16 -13.64
CA TYR A 66 5.95 21.07 -12.55
C TYR A 66 6.88 22.27 -12.41
N ASP A 67 8.18 22.06 -12.61
CA ASP A 67 9.18 23.13 -12.59
C ASP A 67 9.16 24.00 -13.86
N SER A 68 8.46 23.55 -14.91
CA SER A 68 8.33 24.28 -16.17
C SER A 68 7.18 25.29 -16.14
N SER A 69 7.38 26.41 -16.86
CA SER A 69 6.31 27.36 -17.17
C SER A 69 6.01 27.33 -18.66
N THR A 70 4.80 26.97 -19.07
CA THR A 70 4.35 27.08 -20.47
C THR A 70 3.38 28.25 -20.63
N SER A 71 3.36 28.89 -21.81
CA SER A 71 2.41 29.95 -22.15
C SER A 71 1.16 29.43 -22.87
N GLN A 72 1.15 28.15 -23.24
CA GLN A 72 0.09 27.54 -24.07
C GLN A 72 -0.90 26.73 -23.24
N SER A 73 -0.42 26.03 -22.20
CA SER A 73 -1.26 25.25 -21.30
C SER A 73 -1.29 25.86 -19.90
N LYS A 74 -2.33 25.53 -19.14
CA LYS A 74 -2.33 25.82 -17.71
C LYS A 74 -1.39 24.83 -17.03
N GLY A 75 -0.31 25.34 -16.44
CA GLY A 75 0.61 24.53 -15.66
C GLY A 75 -0.05 23.99 -14.39
N ILE A 76 0.59 22.98 -13.81
CA ILE A 76 0.18 22.37 -12.56
C ILE A 76 0.30 23.39 -11.42
N THR A 77 -0.78 23.63 -10.70
CA THR A 77 -0.79 24.61 -9.61
C THR A 77 -0.28 23.99 -8.31
N GLN A 78 0.24 24.84 -7.40
CA GLN A 78 0.63 24.41 -6.06
C GLN A 78 -0.55 23.78 -5.30
N SER A 79 -1.77 24.31 -5.47
CA SER A 79 -2.97 23.80 -4.83
C SER A 79 -3.34 22.38 -5.28
N GLU A 80 -3.27 22.11 -6.59
CA GLU A 80 -3.48 20.76 -7.13
C GLU A 80 -2.45 19.78 -6.55
N LEU A 81 -1.18 20.18 -6.56
CA LEU A 81 -0.10 19.35 -6.05
C LEU A 81 -0.26 19.04 -4.55
N ARG A 82 -0.74 20.00 -3.74
CA ARG A 82 -1.06 19.78 -2.32
C ARG A 82 -2.19 18.77 -2.14
N GLU A 83 -3.26 18.87 -2.93
CA GLU A 83 -4.40 17.97 -2.80
C GLU A 83 -4.05 16.55 -3.26
N TYR A 84 -3.28 16.41 -4.33
CA TYR A 84 -2.80 15.11 -4.79
C TYR A 84 -1.80 14.47 -3.83
N LYS A 85 -0.87 15.25 -3.23
CA LYS A 85 -0.01 14.77 -2.15
C LYS A 85 -0.85 14.21 -1.00
N LYS A 86 -1.81 14.99 -0.51
CA LYS A 86 -2.69 14.59 0.60
C LYS A 86 -3.47 13.31 0.28
N SER A 87 -4.03 13.23 -0.92
CA SER A 87 -4.79 12.06 -1.38
C SER A 87 -3.92 10.81 -1.50
N LEU A 88 -2.71 10.95 -2.06
CA LEU A 88 -1.73 9.85 -2.15
C LEU A 88 -1.37 9.32 -0.76
N LEU A 89 -1.02 10.20 0.18
CA LEU A 89 -0.63 9.79 1.53
C LEU A 89 -1.79 9.09 2.26
N ALA A 90 -3.01 9.58 2.09
CA ALA A 90 -4.20 8.94 2.64
C ALA A 90 -4.46 7.55 2.02
N ALA A 91 -4.21 7.38 0.72
CA ALA A 91 -4.36 6.09 0.07
C ALA A 91 -3.25 5.10 0.49
N ILE A 92 -2.03 5.61 0.68
CA ILE A 92 -0.91 4.81 1.18
C ILE A 92 -1.17 4.34 2.61
N SER A 93 -1.70 5.21 3.49
CA SER A 93 -2.00 4.83 4.87
C SER A 93 -3.11 3.77 4.97
N ARG A 94 -4.00 3.69 3.97
CA ARG A 94 -4.99 2.61 3.81
C ARG A 94 -4.43 1.33 3.16
N GLY A 95 -3.14 1.30 2.81
CA GLY A 95 -2.49 0.14 2.17
C GLY A 95 -2.87 -0.06 0.71
N GLU A 96 -3.45 0.94 0.04
CA GLU A 96 -3.96 0.76 -1.32
C GLU A 96 -2.86 0.47 -2.34
N HIS A 97 -1.67 0.99 -2.08
CA HIS A 97 -0.47 0.84 -2.91
C HIS A 97 0.20 -0.54 -2.83
N THR A 98 -0.23 -1.41 -1.91
CA THR A 98 0.26 -2.79 -1.78
C THR A 98 -0.77 -3.81 -2.24
N ARG A 99 -1.98 -3.38 -2.61
CA ARG A 99 -2.96 -4.28 -3.20
C ARG A 99 -2.41 -4.70 -4.56
N SER A 100 -1.89 -5.92 -4.63
CA SER A 100 -1.62 -6.57 -5.90
C SER A 100 -2.94 -6.58 -6.66
N ASP A 101 -2.94 -6.09 -7.90
CA ASP A 101 -3.99 -6.36 -8.87
C ASP A 101 -4.01 -7.87 -9.14
N GLU A 102 -4.44 -8.67 -8.17
CA GLU A 102 -4.92 -10.00 -8.44
C GLU A 102 -6.12 -9.82 -9.37
N PRO A 103 -6.16 -10.50 -10.53
CA PRO A 103 -7.35 -10.49 -11.35
C PRO A 103 -8.48 -10.92 -10.42
N VAL A 104 -9.56 -10.14 -10.37
CA VAL A 104 -10.79 -10.55 -9.71
C VAL A 104 -11.17 -11.90 -10.32
N GLN A 105 -10.81 -13.00 -9.66
CA GLN A 105 -11.20 -14.34 -10.05
C GLN A 105 -12.69 -14.43 -9.78
N GLY A 106 -13.47 -14.13 -10.82
CA GLY A 106 -14.90 -14.36 -10.87
C GLY A 106 -15.68 -13.61 -9.79
N ILE A 107 -16.42 -12.59 -10.21
CA ILE A 107 -17.81 -12.56 -9.75
C ILE A 107 -18.41 -13.92 -10.10
N GLY A 108 -18.45 -14.82 -9.11
CA GLY A 108 -19.12 -16.10 -9.25
C GLY A 108 -20.51 -15.81 -9.77
N THR A 109 -20.81 -16.27 -10.98
CA THR A 109 -22.20 -16.42 -11.40
C THR A 109 -22.89 -17.17 -10.27
N VAL A 110 -23.95 -16.58 -9.71
CA VAL A 110 -24.77 -17.24 -8.70
C VAL A 110 -25.34 -18.50 -9.36
N GLN A 111 -24.67 -19.63 -9.20
CA GLN A 111 -25.18 -20.90 -9.67
C GLN A 111 -26.01 -21.43 -8.51
N GLU A 112 -27.33 -21.37 -8.69
CA GLU A 112 -28.28 -21.98 -7.77
C GLU A 112 -27.92 -23.46 -7.58
N PHE A 113 -27.32 -23.80 -6.44
CA PHE A 113 -27.13 -25.18 -6.06
C PHE A 113 -28.48 -25.73 -5.58
N LYS A 114 -29.16 -26.46 -6.44
CA LYS A 114 -30.23 -27.37 -6.01
C LYS A 114 -29.58 -28.50 -5.23
N ASN A 115 -29.80 -28.51 -3.92
CA ASN A 115 -29.38 -29.59 -3.04
C ASN A 115 -30.29 -30.80 -3.25
N ASP A 116 -29.89 -31.71 -4.13
CA ASP A 116 -30.46 -33.04 -4.18
C ASP A 116 -29.63 -33.95 -3.28
N ASN A 117 -30.19 -34.20 -2.10
CA ASN A 117 -29.62 -35.00 -1.03
C ASN A 117 -29.42 -36.46 -1.49
N SER A 118 -28.29 -36.75 -2.14
CA SER A 118 -27.83 -38.11 -2.40
C SER A 118 -26.32 -38.15 -2.32
N GLY A 119 -25.83 -38.90 -1.33
CA GLY A 119 -24.42 -39.01 -1.01
C GLY A 119 -23.61 -39.70 -2.10
N VAL A 120 -22.29 -39.69 -1.85
CA VAL A 120 -21.17 -40.22 -2.64
C VAL A 120 -20.50 -39.16 -3.50
N GLN A 121 -19.34 -38.68 -3.04
CA GLN A 121 -18.35 -37.99 -3.87
C GLN A 121 -17.07 -38.84 -3.87
N VAL A 122 -16.77 -39.47 -5.01
CA VAL A 122 -15.49 -40.11 -5.28
C VAL A 122 -14.58 -39.08 -5.94
N ASN A 123 -13.52 -38.65 -5.25
CA ASN A 123 -12.53 -37.74 -5.82
C ASN A 123 -11.51 -38.54 -6.65
N SER A 124 -11.86 -38.80 -7.90
CA SER A 124 -10.92 -39.31 -8.90
C SER A 124 -10.23 -38.12 -9.58
N GLY A 125 -9.01 -37.80 -9.16
CA GLY A 125 -8.13 -36.90 -9.94
C GLY A 125 -7.28 -35.94 -9.11
N ASN A 126 -6.36 -36.44 -8.28
CA ASN A 126 -5.24 -35.64 -7.81
C ASN A 126 -3.95 -36.14 -8.50
N THR A 127 -3.64 -35.53 -9.63
CA THR A 127 -2.27 -35.55 -10.16
C THR A 127 -1.43 -34.64 -9.28
N ALA A 128 -0.42 -35.22 -8.64
CA ALA A 128 0.53 -34.52 -7.80
C ALA A 128 1.26 -33.42 -8.58
N ILE A 129 1.11 -32.16 -8.14
CA ILE A 129 1.99 -31.07 -8.53
C ILE A 129 2.39 -30.34 -7.24
N GLY A 130 3.70 -30.41 -6.96
CA GLY A 130 4.46 -29.40 -6.22
C GLY A 130 4.01 -29.07 -4.82
N HIS A 131 4.83 -29.45 -3.82
CA HIS A 131 4.89 -28.74 -2.55
C HIS A 131 5.10 -27.24 -2.81
N GLN A 132 4.02 -26.48 -2.81
CA GLN A 132 4.05 -25.04 -2.63
C GLN A 132 3.14 -24.74 -1.46
N THR A 133 3.76 -24.59 -0.30
CA THR A 133 3.12 -24.09 0.90
C THR A 133 2.54 -22.73 0.56
N VAL A 134 1.24 -22.68 0.33
CA VAL A 134 0.48 -21.43 0.18
C VAL A 134 0.50 -20.77 1.55
N TYR A 135 1.47 -19.88 1.79
CA TYR A 135 1.40 -18.96 2.93
C TYR A 135 0.29 -17.96 2.64
N ASN A 136 -0.91 -18.28 3.13
CA ASN A 136 -2.01 -17.34 3.18
C ASN A 136 -1.68 -16.25 4.20
N GLN A 137 -1.13 -15.13 3.75
CA GLN A 137 -0.72 -14.00 4.62
C GLN A 137 -1.90 -13.28 5.29
N GLN A 138 -3.14 -13.58 4.89
CA GLN A 138 -4.35 -13.02 5.51
C GLN A 138 -5.02 -13.98 6.50
N ALA A 139 -4.51 -15.20 6.67
CA ALA A 139 -5.00 -16.10 7.71
C ALA A 139 -4.21 -15.87 9.01
N SER A 140 -4.93 -15.37 10.01
CA SER A 140 -4.58 -15.29 11.44
C SER A 140 -3.51 -14.27 11.84
N GLU A 141 -3.92 -13.01 12.04
CA GLU A 141 -3.27 -12.18 13.07
C GLU A 141 -3.47 -12.79 14.47
N PHE A 142 -4.47 -13.65 14.64
CA PHE A 142 -4.79 -14.36 15.87
C PHE A 142 -4.77 -15.88 15.70
N PHE A 143 -4.00 -16.58 16.53
CA PHE A 143 -3.86 -18.03 16.54
C PHE A 143 -4.47 -18.60 17.81
N ASP A 144 -5.30 -19.62 17.71
CA ASP A 144 -5.81 -20.33 18.88
C ASP A 144 -5.10 -21.66 19.09
N GLU A 145 -4.74 -21.96 20.32
CA GLU A 145 -4.20 -23.25 20.75
C GLU A 145 -5.04 -23.80 21.89
N VAL A 146 -5.50 -25.05 21.79
CA VAL A 146 -6.15 -25.74 22.92
C VAL A 146 -5.19 -26.76 23.51
N LYS A 147 -4.80 -26.57 24.77
CA LYS A 147 -4.00 -27.52 25.55
C LYS A 147 -4.63 -27.72 26.91
N ASN A 148 -4.79 -28.99 27.32
CA ASN A 148 -5.35 -29.37 28.62
C ASN A 148 -6.71 -28.72 28.93
N GLY A 149 -7.58 -28.56 27.92
CA GLY A 149 -8.90 -27.92 28.08
C GLY A 149 -8.85 -26.39 28.22
N VAL A 150 -7.71 -25.76 27.94
CA VAL A 150 -7.57 -24.31 27.91
C VAL A 150 -7.31 -23.86 26.48
N ARG A 151 -8.20 -23.03 25.93
CA ARG A 151 -8.01 -22.31 24.67
C ARG A 151 -7.22 -21.03 24.96
N THR A 152 -6.07 -20.89 24.31
CA THR A 152 -5.21 -19.71 24.38
C THR A 152 -5.20 -19.05 23.02
N THR A 153 -5.59 -17.77 22.97
CA THR A 153 -5.52 -16.95 21.76
C THR A 153 -4.24 -16.14 21.79
N TYR A 154 -3.44 -16.22 20.73
CA TYR A 154 -2.20 -15.47 20.53
C TYR A 154 -2.36 -14.47 19.40
N ARG A 155 -1.60 -13.38 19.42
CA ARG A 155 -1.41 -12.46 18.30
C ARG A 155 0.06 -12.40 17.92
N ARG A 156 0.35 -12.30 16.62
CA ARG A 156 1.73 -12.13 16.15
C ARG A 156 2.14 -10.65 16.18
N ASP A 157 3.27 -10.34 16.83
CA ASP A 157 3.86 -9.01 16.85
C ASP A 157 4.34 -8.61 15.43
N PRO A 158 3.91 -7.46 14.89
CA PRO A 158 4.22 -7.08 13.51
C PRO A 158 5.68 -6.63 13.31
N VAL A 159 6.40 -6.30 14.38
CA VAL A 159 7.79 -5.82 14.34
C VAL A 159 8.78 -6.96 14.53
N THR A 160 8.50 -7.87 15.45
CA THR A 160 9.42 -8.94 15.87
C THR A 160 8.98 -10.34 15.43
N GLY A 161 7.72 -10.52 15.07
CA GLY A 161 7.14 -11.83 14.74
C GLY A 161 6.85 -12.73 15.94
N ALA A 162 7.05 -12.24 17.17
CA ALA A 162 6.79 -12.97 18.41
C ALA A 162 5.29 -13.24 18.62
N LEU A 163 4.95 -14.35 19.29
CA LEU A 163 3.56 -14.63 19.68
C LEU A 163 3.27 -14.01 21.06
N ILE A 164 2.24 -13.16 21.11
CA ILE A 164 1.76 -12.47 22.31
C ILE A 164 0.44 -13.11 22.72
N VAL A 165 0.30 -13.58 23.96
CA VAL A 165 -0.99 -14.09 24.47
C VAL A 165 -1.98 -12.93 24.61
N VAL A 166 -3.18 -13.08 24.04
CA VAL A 166 -4.25 -12.09 24.07
C VAL A 166 -5.34 -12.49 25.04
N SER A 167 -5.71 -13.77 25.07
CA SER A 167 -6.71 -14.29 26.00
C SER A 167 -6.51 -15.77 26.28
N MET A 168 -7.04 -16.21 27.41
CA MET A 168 -7.13 -17.61 27.80
C MET A 168 -8.54 -17.88 28.30
N SER A 169 -9.16 -18.94 27.81
CA SER A 169 -10.47 -19.41 28.27
C SER A 169 -10.44 -20.93 28.44
N LEU A 170 -11.33 -21.46 29.27
CA LEU A 170 -11.63 -22.89 29.23
C LEU A 170 -12.28 -23.20 27.88
N ALA A 171 -11.87 -24.30 27.26
CA ALA A 171 -12.34 -24.76 25.95
C ALA A 171 -13.61 -25.62 26.10
#